data_AF-A0AAW1SK25-F1
#
_entry.id   AF-A0AAW1SK25-F1
#
_cell.length_a   1.000
_cell.length_b   1.000
_cell.length_c   1.000
_cell.angle_alpha   90.00
_cell.angle_beta   90.00
_cell.angle_gamma   90.00
#
_symmetry.space_group_name_H-M   'P 1'
#
loop_
_entity.id
_entity.type
_entity.pdbx_description
1 polymer ?
#
loop_
_entity_poly.entity_id
_entity_poly.type
_entity_poly.pdbx_seq_one_letter_code
_entity_poly.pdbx_strand_id
1 'polypeptide(L)'
;MINYFELLAVVLLLCAAPLAFVNWLLGGYTASLAGCYKLWRQGSIKCKSVRARPTPELSGLRVEQRKSCFTVFSISAIAADSSLWRILTGRRFELVVQEPVLDWTTDRNGASHTANVLADAGFIRLGKPAPKAGAAEAAPEGWEDVSAGEGVASAGGPLMPVEPREEDVLRPRLDGELRALTAHVLCRGGHLQLPRDLGMVVGEQLTFKALVGTASLEADAKASADTAANGEGEQEDWFAASRRPTPTEATGRVLYPVALAVHSEHLAMELLGWRTAAGMRLHRPLLLSMQFTPALAHYLFARLSPVLGAAVAFEGGGEVEVRLTPAGLVLPAETTTVRLEPMRLALASRGPVQSLIRLLKLGDKGVAEAPRLEAWTSAITADAHRSGLLVTHRWDLLLGPSARSGRGMRLAFWGQVLPGEVLELTLGLPAATLTPLGLSGLPPDYVFAIPVRGTSRQPRIDWVMAGAQLTELVVKHRVGQDLPFLRGLLNRPRKASGSDLPGAGAPPPLEPFPWDAAAAPADSQAQASDSKVDAS
;
A
#
# COMPACT_ATOMS: atom_id res chain seq x y z
N MET A 1 -4.83 -8.11 13.59
CA MET A 1 -5.12 -8.40 12.16
C MET A 1 -4.82 -7.13 11.40
N ILE A 2 -3.79 -7.16 10.57
CA ILE A 2 -3.16 -5.95 10.02
C ILE A 2 -3.26 -6.02 8.49
N ASN A 3 -4.18 -5.21 7.94
CA ASN A 3 -4.69 -5.25 6.56
C ASN A 3 -3.81 -4.48 5.55
N TYR A 4 -4.06 -4.69 4.25
CA TYR A 4 -3.56 -3.87 3.12
C TYR A 4 -3.71 -2.36 3.31
N PHE A 5 -4.73 -2.01 4.10
CA PHE A 5 -4.96 -0.66 4.60
C PHE A 5 -3.73 -0.07 5.25
N GLU A 6 -2.81 -0.84 5.84
CA GLU A 6 -1.63 -0.26 6.48
C GLU A 6 -0.60 0.31 5.52
N LEU A 7 -0.43 -0.14 4.27
CA LEU A 7 0.50 0.56 3.36
C LEU A 7 -0.09 1.88 2.87
N LEU A 8 -1.35 1.85 2.41
CA LEU A 8 -2.05 3.05 2.00
C LEU A 8 -2.27 3.98 3.19
N ALA A 9 -2.57 3.44 4.38
CA ALA A 9 -2.67 4.21 5.61
C ALA A 9 -1.29 4.66 6.07
N VAL A 10 -0.21 3.92 5.95
CA VAL A 10 1.16 4.41 6.25
C VAL A 10 1.50 5.56 5.33
N VAL A 11 1.26 5.47 4.03
CA VAL A 11 1.48 6.58 3.09
C VAL A 11 0.56 7.76 3.43
N LEU A 12 -0.73 7.51 3.67
CA LEU A 12 -1.70 8.53 4.07
C LEU A 12 -1.47 9.06 5.50
N LEU A 13 -0.79 8.34 6.39
CA LEU A 13 -0.56 8.69 7.80
C LEU A 13 0.82 9.33 8.00
N LEU A 14 1.82 8.94 7.21
CA LEU A 14 3.03 9.73 7.00
C LEU A 14 2.67 11.07 6.35
N CYS A 15 1.59 11.13 5.55
CA CYS A 15 0.98 12.40 5.12
C CYS A 15 0.15 13.06 6.24
N ALA A 16 -0.69 12.28 6.95
CA ALA A 16 -1.67 12.83 7.88
C ALA A 16 -1.07 13.25 9.22
N ALA A 17 0.07 12.72 9.68
CA ALA A 17 0.70 13.17 10.92
C ALA A 17 1.24 14.60 10.78
N PRO A 18 2.01 14.96 9.72
CA PRO A 18 2.35 16.35 9.42
C PRO A 18 1.10 17.21 9.19
N LEU A 19 0.12 16.75 8.41
CA LEU A 19 -1.10 17.53 8.14
C LEU A 19 -2.01 17.70 9.37
N ALA A 20 -2.06 16.72 10.27
CA ALA A 20 -2.79 16.79 11.53
C ALA A 20 -2.04 17.67 12.52
N PHE A 21 -0.70 17.63 12.54
CA PHE A 21 0.12 18.59 13.29
C PHE A 21 -0.09 20.03 12.80
N VAL A 22 -0.14 20.23 11.47
CA VAL A 22 -0.51 21.50 10.84
C VAL A 22 -1.92 21.92 11.24
N ASN A 23 -2.90 21.02 11.13
CA ASN A 23 -4.30 21.32 11.42
C ASN A 23 -4.53 21.54 12.92
N TRP A 24 -3.76 20.88 13.80
CA TRP A 24 -3.73 21.13 15.24
C TRP A 24 -3.10 22.50 15.54
N LEU A 25 -1.96 22.83 14.92
CA LEU A 25 -1.32 24.14 15.05
C LEU A 25 -2.24 25.27 14.55
N LEU A 26 -2.94 25.08 13.44
CA LEU A 26 -3.79 26.11 12.83
C LEU A 26 -5.22 26.15 13.40
N GLY A 27 -5.78 24.99 13.78
CA GLY A 27 -7.13 24.84 14.34
C GLY A 27 -7.21 24.99 15.86
N GLY A 28 -6.10 24.78 16.58
CA GLY A 28 -6.00 24.98 18.03
C GLY A 28 -6.06 26.45 18.46
N TYR A 29 -5.85 27.40 17.54
CA TYR A 29 -5.92 28.83 17.81
C TYR A 29 -7.31 29.33 18.26
N THR A 30 -8.39 28.60 17.94
CA THR A 30 -9.74 29.06 18.26
C THR A 30 -10.29 28.54 19.59
N ALA A 31 -9.70 27.49 20.19
CA ALA A 31 -10.32 26.78 21.32
C ALA A 31 -9.61 26.88 22.68
N SER A 32 -8.37 27.38 22.79
CA SER A 32 -7.60 27.22 24.04
C SER A 32 -6.70 28.41 24.40
N LEU A 33 -7.31 29.58 24.67
CA LEU A 33 -6.56 30.71 25.26
C LEU A 33 -6.76 30.91 26.76
N ALA A 34 -7.68 30.20 27.41
CA ALA A 34 -7.93 30.39 28.85
C ALA A 34 -7.08 29.47 29.77
N GLY A 35 -6.48 28.38 29.28
CA GLY A 35 -5.85 27.35 30.14
C GLY A 35 -4.32 27.31 30.21
N CYS A 36 -3.60 27.98 29.30
CA CYS A 36 -2.19 27.65 29.06
C CYS A 36 -1.15 28.44 29.87
N TYR A 37 -1.54 29.36 30.77
CA TYR A 37 -0.55 30.22 31.44
C TYR A 37 0.25 29.51 32.57
N LYS A 38 -0.03 28.24 32.88
CA LYS A 38 0.64 27.51 33.99
C LYS A 38 1.52 26.32 33.57
N LEU A 39 1.70 26.07 32.28
CA LEU A 39 2.37 24.87 31.74
C LEU A 39 3.58 25.21 30.85
N TRP A 40 4.37 26.21 31.24
CA TRP A 40 5.61 26.56 30.54
C TRP A 40 6.84 26.04 31.28
N ARG A 41 6.95 24.71 31.33
CA ARG A 41 8.17 23.88 31.45
C ARG A 41 7.71 22.41 31.49
N GLN A 42 8.03 21.65 30.45
CA GLN A 42 7.66 20.23 30.20
C GLN A 42 6.17 19.98 29.90
N GLY A 43 5.85 19.82 28.62
CA GLY A 43 4.52 19.43 28.14
C GLY A 43 4.51 17.98 27.65
N SER A 44 3.86 17.07 28.39
CA SER A 44 3.45 15.77 27.86
C SER A 44 1.93 15.79 27.69
N ILE A 45 1.42 15.44 26.51
CA ILE A 45 -0.01 15.22 26.33
C ILE A 45 -0.31 13.82 26.86
N LYS A 46 -0.73 13.74 28.12
CA LYS A 46 -1.22 12.51 28.74
C LYS A 46 -2.72 12.40 28.49
N CYS A 47 -3.13 11.61 27.52
CA CYS A 47 -4.55 11.30 27.31
C CYS A 47 -5.03 10.35 28.42
N LYS A 48 -5.84 10.86 29.36
CA LYS A 48 -6.61 10.01 30.29
C LYS A 48 -7.85 9.53 29.56
N SER A 49 -8.05 8.21 29.44
CA SER A 49 -9.33 7.69 28.96
C SER A 49 -10.43 8.04 29.98
N VAL A 50 -11.44 8.79 29.53
CA VAL A 50 -12.62 9.13 30.33
C VAL A 50 -13.70 8.12 29.98
N ARG A 51 -13.99 7.18 30.89
CA ARG A 51 -15.22 6.37 30.80
C ARG A 51 -16.36 7.11 31.50
N ALA A 52 -17.48 7.22 30.79
CA ALA A 52 -18.77 7.58 31.34
C ALA A 52 -19.17 6.63 32.49
N ARG A 53 -19.88 7.17 33.49
CA ARG A 53 -20.39 6.43 34.65
C ARG A 53 -21.39 5.35 34.19
N PRO A 54 -21.27 4.09 34.63
CA PRO A 54 -22.43 3.27 34.85
C PRO A 54 -22.98 3.56 36.26
N THR A 55 -24.31 3.62 36.36
CA THR A 55 -25.08 3.52 37.60
C THR A 55 -24.74 2.23 38.35
N PRO A 56 -24.92 2.18 39.68
CA PRO A 56 -24.39 1.11 40.50
C PRO A 56 -25.37 -0.07 40.56
N GLU A 57 -24.86 -1.29 40.43
CA GLU A 57 -25.09 -2.35 41.42
C GLU A 57 -24.23 -3.58 41.13
N LEU A 58 -23.90 -4.27 42.23
CA LEU A 58 -23.22 -5.56 42.36
C LEU A 58 -21.68 -5.57 42.35
N SER A 59 -21.23 -5.64 43.59
CA SER A 59 -19.92 -5.94 44.14
C SER A 59 -19.35 -7.29 43.73
N GLY A 60 -18.03 -7.33 43.54
CA GLY A 60 -17.23 -8.53 43.83
C GLY A 60 -16.31 -8.99 42.70
N LEU A 61 -15.28 -8.19 42.39
CA LEU A 61 -13.95 -8.65 41.93
C LEU A 61 -13.08 -7.40 41.69
N ARG A 62 -12.17 -7.09 42.62
CA ARG A 62 -11.14 -6.06 42.43
C ARG A 62 -10.10 -6.61 41.44
N VAL A 63 -10.30 -6.36 40.15
CA VAL A 63 -9.20 -6.32 39.19
C VAL A 63 -8.57 -4.95 39.30
N GLU A 64 -7.32 -4.89 39.76
CA GLU A 64 -6.49 -3.70 39.68
C GLU A 64 -6.29 -3.33 38.19
N GLN A 65 -7.20 -2.55 37.63
CA GLN A 65 -6.98 -1.93 36.34
C GLN A 65 -5.92 -0.82 36.53
N ARG A 66 -4.65 -1.18 36.35
CA ARG A 66 -3.59 -0.19 36.10
C ARG A 66 -4.00 0.61 34.88
N LYS A 67 -4.44 1.86 35.08
CA LYS A 67 -4.58 2.85 34.01
C LYS A 67 -3.18 3.21 33.53
N SER A 68 -2.72 2.53 32.49
CA SER A 68 -1.53 2.93 31.77
C SER A 68 -1.84 4.24 31.02
N CYS A 69 -1.28 5.35 31.51
CA CYS A 69 -1.18 6.57 30.71
C CYS A 69 -0.13 6.33 29.64
N PHE A 70 -0.52 6.50 28.37
CA PHE A 70 0.41 6.44 27.24
C PHE A 70 0.62 7.84 26.70
N THR A 71 1.85 8.11 26.28
CA THR A 71 2.25 9.41 25.73
C THR A 71 2.31 9.27 24.22
N VAL A 72 1.28 9.77 23.53
CA VAL A 72 1.21 9.72 22.06
C VAL A 72 2.19 10.71 21.43
N PHE A 73 2.42 11.82 22.12
CA PHE A 73 3.33 12.86 21.67
C PHE A 73 4.00 13.49 22.89
N SER A 74 5.34 13.49 22.88
CA SER A 74 6.17 14.13 23.89
C SER A 74 7.04 15.16 23.21
N ILE A 75 7.10 16.37 23.77
CA ILE A 75 8.07 17.38 23.36
C ILE A 75 8.96 17.67 24.56
N SER A 76 10.26 17.44 24.42
CA SER A 76 11.24 17.77 25.45
C SER A 76 11.36 19.28 25.63
N ALA A 77 11.47 20.02 24.52
CA ALA A 77 11.60 21.47 24.53
C ALA A 77 10.96 22.15 23.32
N ILE A 78 10.40 23.33 23.57
CA ILE A 78 9.86 24.24 22.55
C ILE A 78 10.56 25.58 22.75
N ALA A 79 11.24 26.07 21.73
CA ALA A 79 11.73 27.44 21.68
C ALA A 79 10.92 28.23 20.66
N ALA A 80 10.60 29.49 20.97
CA ALA A 80 9.97 30.40 20.02
C ALA A 80 10.78 31.69 19.98
N ASP A 81 10.95 32.25 18.78
CA ASP A 81 11.63 33.54 18.57
C ASP A 81 10.78 34.74 19.02
N SER A 82 9.49 34.50 19.28
CA SER A 82 8.46 35.50 19.48
C SER A 82 7.65 35.23 20.75
N SER A 83 7.23 36.31 21.40
CA SER A 83 6.30 36.22 22.52
C SER A 83 4.92 35.71 22.08
N LEU A 84 4.21 35.01 22.96
CA LEU A 84 2.82 34.55 22.76
C LEU A 84 1.91 35.66 22.22
N TRP A 85 2.11 36.90 22.68
CA TRP A 85 1.34 38.04 22.21
C TRP A 85 1.60 38.37 20.74
N ARG A 86 2.86 38.31 20.27
CA ARG A 86 3.18 38.53 18.86
C ARG A 86 2.61 37.42 17.97
N ILE A 87 2.65 36.18 18.47
CA ILE A 87 2.03 35.02 17.84
C ILE A 87 0.51 35.25 17.64
N LEU A 88 -0.19 35.75 18.66
CA LEU A 88 -1.63 36.03 18.60
C LEU A 88 -2.01 37.19 17.67
N THR A 89 -1.09 38.12 17.40
CA THR A 89 -1.32 39.23 16.47
C THR A 89 -1.14 38.88 14.99
N GLY A 90 -0.94 37.60 14.65
CA GLY A 90 -0.82 37.13 13.26
C GLY A 90 0.50 37.51 12.59
N ARG A 91 1.52 37.89 13.36
CA ARG A 91 2.87 38.10 12.83
C ARG A 91 3.57 36.76 12.63
N ARG A 92 4.50 36.70 11.67
CA ARG A 92 5.35 35.52 11.47
C ARG A 92 6.17 35.25 12.73
N PHE A 93 6.26 33.98 13.11
CA PHE A 93 7.08 33.51 14.22
C PHE A 93 7.75 32.18 13.86
N GLU A 94 8.90 31.94 14.47
CA GLU A 94 9.66 30.69 14.39
C GLU A 94 9.46 29.88 15.68
N LEU A 95 9.19 28.58 15.52
CA LEU A 95 9.00 27.62 16.58
C LEU A 95 9.96 26.45 16.37
N VAL A 96 10.92 26.27 17.27
CA VAL A 96 11.83 25.12 17.24
C VAL A 96 11.35 24.08 18.26
N VAL A 97 10.94 22.93 17.75
CA VAL A 97 10.55 21.75 18.53
C VAL A 97 11.76 20.81 18.58
N GLN A 98 12.36 20.69 19.76
CA GLN A 98 13.51 19.81 19.98
C GLN A 98 13.06 18.48 20.56
N GLU A 99 13.61 17.41 20.00
CA GLU A 99 13.38 16.02 20.42
C GLU A 99 11.89 15.63 20.51
N PRO A 100 11.03 15.94 19.52
CA PRO A 100 9.66 15.45 19.55
C PRO A 100 9.65 13.93 19.42
N VAL A 101 8.95 13.26 20.33
CA VAL A 101 8.72 11.81 20.28
C VAL A 101 7.27 11.58 19.86
N LEU A 102 7.07 10.86 18.76
CA LEU A 102 5.75 10.46 18.28
C LEU A 102 5.63 8.94 18.39
N ASP A 103 4.65 8.45 19.14
CA ASP A 103 4.44 7.02 19.39
C ASP A 103 3.39 6.42 18.44
N TRP A 104 3.84 5.59 17.52
CA TRP A 104 3.02 4.89 16.53
C TRP A 104 2.79 3.41 16.85
N THR A 105 3.17 2.97 18.05
CA THR A 105 3.00 1.58 18.46
C THR A 105 1.52 1.18 18.46
N THR A 106 1.29 -0.11 18.19
CA THR A 106 -0.04 -0.71 18.24
C THR A 106 -0.25 -1.34 19.61
N ASP A 107 -1.47 -1.27 20.11
CA ASP A 107 -1.84 -1.98 21.33
C ASP A 107 -1.91 -3.51 21.08
N ARG A 108 -2.20 -4.27 22.13
CA ARG A 108 -2.34 -5.75 22.02
C ARG A 108 -3.46 -6.20 21.08
N ASN A 109 -4.39 -5.32 20.74
CA ASN A 109 -5.47 -5.58 19.79
C ASN A 109 -5.06 -5.22 18.35
N GLY A 110 -3.85 -4.71 18.13
CA GLY A 110 -3.36 -4.21 16.86
C GLY A 110 -3.91 -2.83 16.49
N ALA A 111 -4.51 -2.10 17.44
CA ALA A 111 -5.01 -0.75 17.20
C ALA A 111 -3.88 0.26 17.46
N SER A 112 -3.56 1.09 16.46
CA SER A 112 -2.57 2.16 16.62
C SER A 112 -3.01 3.15 17.71
N HIS A 113 -2.14 3.40 18.67
CA HIS A 113 -2.39 4.38 19.73
C HIS A 113 -2.65 5.77 19.17
N THR A 114 -1.85 6.17 18.17
CA THR A 114 -2.03 7.43 17.44
C THR A 114 -3.36 7.46 16.68
N ALA A 115 -3.74 6.38 15.98
CA ALA A 115 -5.00 6.35 15.26
C ALA A 115 -6.22 6.49 16.20
N ASN A 116 -6.19 5.83 17.36
CA ASN A 116 -7.24 5.98 18.38
C ASN A 116 -7.35 7.43 18.86
N VAL A 117 -6.23 8.09 19.14
CA VAL A 117 -6.24 9.50 19.56
C VAL A 117 -6.71 10.45 18.45
N LEU A 118 -6.28 10.24 17.20
CA LEU A 118 -6.74 11.03 16.06
C LEU A 118 -8.23 10.84 15.80
N ALA A 119 -8.77 9.66 16.08
CA ALA A 119 -10.19 9.37 15.96
C ALA A 119 -11.02 10.00 17.07
N ASP A 120 -10.54 9.92 18.30
CA ASP A 120 -11.14 10.59 19.46
C ASP A 120 -11.15 12.12 19.27
N ALA A 121 -10.13 12.65 18.60
CA ALA A 121 -10.05 14.07 18.21
C ALA A 121 -10.86 14.42 16.95
N GLY A 122 -11.54 13.46 16.33
CA GLY A 122 -12.41 13.67 15.17
C GLY A 122 -11.69 13.92 13.84
N PHE A 123 -10.36 13.78 13.79
CA PHE A 123 -9.59 13.93 12.54
C PHE A 123 -9.78 12.75 11.60
N ILE A 124 -10.04 11.56 12.15
CA ILE A 124 -10.35 10.36 11.38
C ILE A 124 -11.57 9.65 11.98
N ARG A 125 -12.32 8.91 11.18
CA ARG A 125 -13.39 8.04 11.68
C ARG A 125 -12.88 6.62 11.70
N LEU A 126 -12.61 6.06 12.88
CA LEU A 126 -12.40 4.63 13.01
C LEU A 126 -13.75 3.95 12.75
N GLY A 127 -13.78 3.02 11.80
CA GLY A 127 -14.96 2.18 11.59
C GLY A 127 -15.33 1.51 12.91
N LYS A 128 -16.62 1.46 13.25
CA LYS A 128 -17.08 0.70 14.42
C LYS A 128 -16.51 -0.72 14.29
N PRO A 129 -15.82 -1.25 15.31
CA PRO A 129 -15.37 -2.63 15.24
C PRO A 129 -16.60 -3.50 14.93
N ALA A 130 -16.47 -4.40 13.96
CA ALA A 130 -17.51 -5.38 13.69
C ALA A 130 -17.90 -6.04 15.04
N PRO A 131 -19.20 -6.17 15.36
CA PRO A 131 -19.62 -6.79 16.60
C PRO A 131 -18.92 -8.15 16.69
N LYS A 132 -18.22 -8.40 17.80
CA LYS A 132 -17.56 -9.69 18.02
C LYS A 132 -18.63 -10.78 17.84
N ALA A 133 -18.49 -11.57 16.78
CA ALA A 133 -19.24 -12.80 16.59
C ALA A 133 -18.85 -13.72 17.77
N GLY A 134 -19.68 -13.76 18.80
CA GLY A 134 -19.33 -14.40 20.07
C GLY A 134 -20.17 -14.00 21.29
N ALA A 135 -21.20 -13.17 21.14
CA ALA A 135 -22.32 -13.21 22.08
C ALA A 135 -23.29 -14.30 21.59
N ALA A 136 -22.99 -15.56 21.94
CA ALA A 136 -23.97 -16.63 21.84
C ALA A 136 -25.11 -16.29 22.81
N GLU A 137 -26.21 -15.81 22.24
CA GLU A 137 -27.49 -15.69 22.91
C GLU A 137 -27.90 -17.10 23.38
N ALA A 138 -28.21 -17.21 24.67
CA ALA A 138 -28.48 -18.45 25.36
C ALA A 138 -29.63 -19.22 24.67
N ALA A 139 -29.32 -20.43 24.19
CA ALA A 139 -30.35 -21.41 23.85
C ALA A 139 -30.94 -21.99 25.15
N PRO A 140 -32.27 -22.20 25.22
CA PRO A 140 -32.92 -22.74 26.41
C PRO A 140 -32.56 -24.21 26.62
N GLU A 141 -32.52 -24.58 27.90
CA GLU A 141 -32.23 -25.90 28.43
C GLU A 141 -33.09 -27.01 27.83
N GLY A 142 -32.45 -28.16 27.60
CA GLY A 142 -33.11 -29.44 27.38
C GLY A 142 -32.41 -30.26 26.32
N TRP A 143 -31.59 -31.23 26.75
CA TRP A 143 -31.68 -32.64 26.37
C TRP A 143 -30.58 -33.44 27.09
N GLU A 144 -30.98 -34.60 27.60
CA GLU A 144 -30.25 -35.49 28.49
C GLU A 144 -29.16 -36.31 27.78
N ASP A 145 -28.15 -36.66 28.58
CA ASP A 145 -27.29 -37.85 28.57
C ASP A 145 -27.06 -38.65 27.27
N VAL A 146 -25.82 -38.62 26.77
CA VAL A 146 -25.11 -39.84 26.31
C VAL A 146 -23.61 -39.76 26.66
N SER A 147 -23.24 -40.67 27.57
CA SER A 147 -21.95 -41.27 27.94
C SER A 147 -20.67 -41.01 27.13
N ALA A 148 -19.63 -40.67 27.90
CA ALA A 148 -18.30 -41.31 28.02
C ALA A 148 -17.49 -41.66 26.74
N GLY A 149 -16.37 -40.93 26.57
CA GLY A 149 -15.20 -41.35 25.81
C GLY A 149 -13.96 -40.62 26.32
N GLU A 150 -13.11 -41.35 27.06
CA GLU A 150 -11.81 -40.92 27.57
C GLU A 150 -10.85 -40.55 26.42
N GLY A 151 -10.09 -39.44 26.57
CA GLY A 151 -9.04 -39.13 25.61
C GLY A 151 -8.32 -37.80 25.83
N VAL A 152 -7.27 -37.85 26.67
CA VAL A 152 -6.07 -36.98 26.65
C VAL A 152 -6.28 -35.48 26.93
N ALA A 153 -5.96 -35.11 28.17
CA ALA A 153 -5.74 -33.74 28.61
C ALA A 153 -4.56 -33.09 27.85
N SER A 154 -4.90 -32.25 26.87
CA SER A 154 -3.99 -31.20 26.38
C SER A 154 -4.10 -30.02 27.33
N ALA A 155 -2.99 -29.71 28.01
CA ALA A 155 -2.87 -28.57 28.91
C ALA A 155 -3.09 -27.26 28.13
N GLY A 156 -4.32 -26.77 28.14
CA GLY A 156 -4.69 -25.40 27.81
C GLY A 156 -4.16 -24.46 28.90
N GLY A 157 -2.86 -24.17 28.87
CA GLY A 157 -2.33 -23.03 29.58
C GLY A 157 -3.02 -21.77 29.06
N PRO A 158 -3.48 -20.84 29.93
CA PRO A 158 -4.03 -19.59 29.46
C PRO A 158 -2.96 -18.92 28.59
N LEU A 159 -3.34 -18.58 27.34
CA LEU A 159 -2.56 -17.72 26.46
C LEU A 159 -2.38 -16.39 27.19
N MET A 160 -1.35 -16.31 28.02
CA MET A 160 -0.91 -15.07 28.63
C MET A 160 -0.59 -14.15 27.46
N PRO A 161 -1.23 -12.98 27.36
CA PRO A 161 -0.95 -12.04 26.29
C PRO A 161 0.53 -11.68 26.37
N VAL A 162 1.30 -12.14 25.38
CA VAL A 162 2.70 -11.78 25.20
C VAL A 162 2.72 -10.26 25.08
N GLU A 163 3.26 -9.58 26.10
CA GLU A 163 3.49 -8.15 26.00
C GLU A 163 4.53 -7.93 24.90
N PRO A 164 4.30 -7.03 23.93
CA PRO A 164 5.30 -6.72 22.92
C PRO A 164 6.58 -6.31 23.64
N ARG A 165 7.68 -6.99 23.34
CA ARG A 165 8.97 -6.69 23.97
C ARG A 165 9.42 -5.33 23.45
N GLU A 166 10.09 -4.55 24.29
CA GLU A 166 10.65 -3.25 23.91
C GLU A 166 11.61 -3.35 22.69
N GLU A 167 12.09 -4.57 22.40
CA GLU A 167 12.90 -4.97 21.25
C GLU A 167 12.15 -4.91 19.89
N ASP A 168 10.82 -4.81 19.87
CA ASP A 168 10.00 -4.83 18.64
C ASP A 168 9.73 -3.43 18.06
N VAL A 169 10.31 -2.38 18.65
CA VAL A 169 10.09 -0.98 18.27
C VAL A 169 11.38 -0.38 17.72
N LEU A 170 11.32 0.14 16.49
CA LEU A 170 12.38 0.97 15.90
C LEU A 170 12.09 2.45 16.15
N ARG A 171 13.15 3.26 16.29
CA ARG A 171 13.07 4.69 16.60
C ARG A 171 13.76 5.56 15.54
N PRO A 172 13.27 5.62 14.29
CA PRO A 172 13.79 6.54 13.29
C PRO A 172 13.87 7.97 13.81
N ARG A 173 14.96 8.64 13.47
CA ARG A 173 15.17 10.05 13.75
C ARG A 173 14.26 10.89 12.86
N LEU A 174 13.54 11.82 13.47
CA LEU A 174 12.60 12.71 12.82
C LEU A 174 13.15 14.13 12.82
N ASP A 175 13.39 14.66 11.62
CA ASP A 175 13.76 16.04 11.39
C ASP A 175 12.80 16.63 10.35
N GLY A 176 12.47 17.91 10.43
CA GLY A 176 11.59 18.49 9.44
C GLY A 176 11.23 19.94 9.64
N GLU A 177 10.59 20.49 8.62
CA GLU A 177 10.27 21.91 8.55
C GLU A 177 8.83 22.09 8.08
N LEU A 178 8.08 22.93 8.79
CA LEU A 178 6.73 23.33 8.43
C LEU A 178 6.71 24.85 8.27
N ARG A 179 6.46 25.34 7.06
CA ARG A 179 6.21 26.76 6.78
C ARG A 179 4.73 26.96 6.47
N ALA A 180 4.03 27.63 7.37
CA ALA A 180 2.65 28.08 7.19
C ALA A 180 2.56 29.61 7.22
N LEU A 181 1.44 30.14 6.72
CA LEU A 181 1.15 31.57 6.56
C LEU A 181 1.74 32.49 7.65
N THR A 182 1.63 32.10 8.91
CA THR A 182 2.13 32.86 10.07
C THR A 182 3.15 32.12 10.92
N ALA A 183 3.49 30.86 10.62
CA ALA A 183 4.29 30.02 11.50
C ALA A 183 5.36 29.28 10.72
N HIS A 184 6.59 29.31 11.21
CA HIS A 184 7.68 28.48 10.75
C HIS A 184 8.06 27.53 11.88
N VAL A 185 7.84 26.22 11.71
CA VAL A 185 8.12 25.22 12.73
C VAL A 185 9.26 24.31 12.29
N LEU A 186 10.33 24.26 13.07
CA LEU A 186 11.48 23.39 12.86
C LEU A 186 11.45 22.26 13.88
N CYS A 187 11.37 21.02 13.40
CA CYS A 187 11.51 19.80 14.18
C CYS A 187 12.96 19.32 14.07
N ARG A 188 13.67 19.24 15.20
CA ARG A 188 15.07 18.75 15.22
C ARG A 188 15.31 17.66 16.26
N GLY A 189 15.93 16.57 15.82
CA GLY A 189 16.39 15.47 16.67
C GLY A 189 15.25 14.68 17.32
N GLY A 190 14.07 14.63 16.68
CA GLY A 190 12.92 13.86 17.17
C GLY A 190 13.09 12.35 16.97
N HIS A 191 12.19 11.57 17.55
CA HIS A 191 12.08 10.13 17.32
C HIS A 191 10.66 9.72 16.99
N LEU A 192 10.50 8.98 15.92
CA LEU A 192 9.23 8.34 15.55
C LEU A 192 9.30 6.88 15.98
N GLN A 193 8.46 6.43 16.91
CA GLN A 193 8.46 5.04 17.36
C GLN A 193 7.59 4.19 16.45
N LEU A 194 8.20 3.41 15.57
CA LEU A 194 7.50 2.56 14.60
C LEU A 194 7.62 1.09 14.99
N PRO A 195 6.64 0.24 14.64
CA PRO A 195 6.85 -1.20 14.59
C PRO A 195 8.11 -1.50 13.76
N ARG A 196 8.90 -2.49 14.20
CA ARG A 196 10.17 -2.84 13.54
C ARG A 196 10.04 -3.03 12.03
N ASP A 197 8.99 -3.72 11.58
CA ASP A 197 8.78 -3.96 10.14
C ASP A 197 8.61 -2.67 9.35
N LEU A 198 7.96 -1.66 9.93
CA LEU A 198 7.73 -0.37 9.30
C LEU A 198 8.96 0.54 9.37
N GLY A 199 9.71 0.50 10.49
CA GLY A 199 10.99 1.21 10.59
C GLY A 199 12.01 0.74 9.54
N MET A 200 12.00 -0.56 9.18
CA MET A 200 12.81 -1.08 8.07
C MET A 200 12.40 -0.53 6.70
N VAL A 201 11.17 -0.02 6.54
CA VAL A 201 10.69 0.61 5.30
C VAL A 201 11.06 2.07 5.25
N VAL A 202 10.92 2.76 6.36
CA VAL A 202 11.16 4.20 6.44
C VAL A 202 12.66 4.49 6.50
N GLY A 203 13.49 3.57 7.00
CA GLY A 203 14.92 3.79 7.22
C GLY A 203 15.17 4.53 8.55
N GLU A 204 16.44 4.87 8.81
CA GLU A 204 16.85 5.43 10.11
C GLU A 204 16.52 6.92 10.26
N GLN A 205 16.41 7.64 9.15
CA GLN A 205 16.19 9.08 9.13
C GLN A 205 14.99 9.42 8.25
N LEU A 206 14.06 10.17 8.82
CA LEU A 206 12.89 10.68 8.14
C LEU A 206 12.94 12.21 8.17
N THR A 207 13.04 12.81 6.99
CA THR A 207 12.91 14.25 6.79
C THR A 207 11.55 14.58 6.17
N PHE A 208 10.91 15.65 6.63
CA PHE A 208 9.68 16.14 6.02
C PHE A 208 9.70 17.66 5.87
N LYS A 209 9.04 18.14 4.82
CA LYS A 209 8.89 19.55 4.49
C LYS A 209 7.44 19.81 4.13
N ALA A 210 6.76 20.67 4.89
CA ALA A 210 5.37 21.01 4.66
C ALA A 210 5.23 22.52 4.43
N LEU A 211 4.65 22.91 3.31
CA LEU A 211 4.46 24.29 2.89
C LEU A 211 2.96 24.59 2.76
N VAL A 212 2.49 25.64 3.42
CA VAL A 212 1.08 26.02 3.45
C VAL A 212 0.91 27.48 3.10
N GLY A 213 0.23 27.75 1.98
CA GLY A 213 0.01 29.10 1.44
C GLY A 213 0.97 29.48 0.33
N THR A 214 0.56 30.44 -0.51
CA THR A 214 1.34 30.88 -1.68
C THR A 214 2.68 31.49 -1.27
N ALA A 215 2.68 32.35 -0.25
CA ALA A 215 3.91 33.00 0.23
C ALA A 215 4.98 32.01 0.70
N SER A 216 4.58 30.90 1.32
CA SER A 216 5.51 29.85 1.76
C SER A 216 6.09 29.06 0.59
N LEU A 217 5.27 28.79 -0.44
CA LEU A 217 5.71 28.12 -1.66
C LEU A 217 6.65 29.00 -2.49
N GLU A 218 6.37 30.29 -2.62
CA GLU A 218 7.21 31.25 -3.34
C GLU A 218 8.58 31.43 -2.67
N ALA A 219 8.58 31.59 -1.34
CA ALA A 219 9.82 31.73 -0.57
C ALA A 219 10.69 30.50 -0.70
N ASP A 220 10.06 29.32 -0.76
CA ASP A 220 10.76 28.06 -0.90
C ASP A 220 11.30 27.83 -2.32
N ALA A 221 10.47 28.04 -3.36
CA ALA A 221 10.90 27.96 -4.74
C ALA A 221 12.07 28.90 -5.05
N LYS A 222 12.06 30.11 -4.46
CA LYS A 222 13.18 31.05 -4.56
C LYS A 222 14.45 30.50 -3.88
N ALA A 223 14.34 29.98 -2.67
CA ALA A 223 15.48 29.40 -1.96
C ALA A 223 16.08 28.20 -2.73
N SER A 224 15.23 27.34 -3.31
CA SER A 224 15.67 26.21 -4.13
C SER A 224 16.32 26.68 -5.43
N ALA A 225 15.80 27.72 -6.09
CA ALA A 225 16.41 28.30 -7.29
C ALA A 225 17.79 28.93 -6.98
N ASP A 226 17.93 29.62 -5.85
CA ASP A 226 19.20 30.20 -5.41
C ASP A 226 20.24 29.09 -5.11
N THR A 227 19.79 27.95 -4.56
CA THR A 227 20.66 26.78 -4.29
C THR A 227 21.09 26.11 -5.60
N ALA A 228 20.15 25.85 -6.51
CA ALA A 228 20.41 25.25 -7.81
C ALA A 228 21.34 26.12 -8.69
N ALA A 229 21.21 27.45 -8.60
CA ALA A 229 22.09 28.38 -9.30
C ALA A 229 23.57 28.27 -8.85
N ASN A 230 23.82 27.80 -7.63
CA ASN A 230 25.16 27.52 -7.11
C ASN A 230 25.68 26.12 -7.49
N GLY A 231 24.93 25.36 -8.30
CA GLY A 231 25.27 23.99 -8.68
C GLY A 231 24.93 22.95 -7.61
N GLU A 232 24.20 23.33 -6.56
CA GLU A 232 23.79 22.44 -5.49
C GLU A 232 22.27 22.20 -5.56
N GLY A 233 21.86 20.98 -5.90
CA GLY A 233 20.46 20.55 -5.85
C GLY A 233 19.63 20.83 -7.11
N GLU A 234 18.42 20.26 -7.13
CA GLU A 234 17.44 20.43 -8.20
C GLU A 234 16.47 21.57 -7.88
N GLN A 235 16.06 22.33 -8.89
CA GLN A 235 15.09 23.40 -8.73
C GLN A 235 13.69 22.80 -8.47
N GLU A 236 13.21 22.93 -7.23
CA GLU A 236 11.84 22.55 -6.88
C GLU A 236 10.83 23.56 -7.46
N ASP A 237 10.12 23.18 -8.52
CA ASP A 237 9.08 24.01 -9.14
C ASP A 237 7.68 23.74 -8.55
N TRP A 238 7.53 24.02 -7.27
CA TRP A 238 6.21 23.94 -6.60
C TRP A 238 5.18 24.90 -7.21
N PHE A 239 5.65 25.96 -7.88
CA PHE A 239 4.88 27.16 -8.17
C PHE A 239 4.31 27.23 -9.58
N ALA A 240 4.94 26.64 -10.61
CA ALA A 240 4.36 26.57 -11.96
C ALA A 240 2.99 25.85 -11.99
N ALA A 241 2.71 25.03 -10.99
CA ALA A 241 1.46 24.30 -10.75
C ALA A 241 0.31 25.14 -10.11
N SER A 242 0.54 26.41 -9.78
CA SER A 242 -0.30 27.19 -8.84
C SER A 242 -1.52 27.93 -9.42
N ARG A 243 -2.00 27.57 -10.61
CA ARG A 243 -3.31 28.10 -11.06
C ARG A 243 -4.40 27.61 -10.11
N ARG A 244 -5.03 28.57 -9.39
CA ARG A 244 -6.10 28.27 -8.44
C ARG A 244 -7.21 27.49 -9.16
N PRO A 245 -7.54 26.26 -8.74
CA PRO A 245 -8.54 25.48 -9.43
C PRO A 245 -9.92 26.10 -9.26
N THR A 246 -10.77 25.97 -10.28
CA THR A 246 -12.17 26.35 -10.17
C THR A 246 -12.85 25.48 -9.10
N PRO A 247 -13.58 26.08 -8.14
CA PRO A 247 -14.39 25.33 -7.18
C PRO A 247 -15.33 24.37 -7.90
N THR A 248 -15.45 23.15 -7.39
CA THR A 248 -16.45 22.18 -7.84
C THR A 248 -17.36 21.81 -6.68
N GLU A 249 -18.53 21.23 -6.97
CA GLU A 249 -19.45 20.75 -5.92
C GLU A 249 -18.74 19.77 -4.96
N ALA A 250 -17.92 18.85 -5.49
CA ALA A 250 -17.17 17.88 -4.70
C ALA A 250 -16.09 18.49 -3.79
N THR A 251 -15.48 19.61 -4.19
CA THR A 251 -14.33 20.19 -3.48
C THR A 251 -14.70 21.41 -2.63
N GLY A 252 -15.76 22.13 -3.00
CA GLY A 252 -16.15 23.39 -2.37
C GLY A 252 -15.14 24.51 -2.61
N ARG A 253 -15.19 25.55 -1.74
CA ARG A 253 -14.32 26.72 -1.86
C ARG A 253 -12.85 26.34 -1.63
N VAL A 254 -11.98 26.72 -2.55
CA VAL A 254 -10.53 26.61 -2.42
C VAL A 254 -10.05 27.58 -1.34
N LEU A 255 -9.25 27.10 -0.38
CA LEU A 255 -8.75 27.89 0.75
C LEU A 255 -7.31 28.36 0.50
N TYR A 256 -6.35 27.44 0.45
CA TYR A 256 -4.92 27.76 0.28
C TYR A 256 -4.17 26.57 -0.33
N PRO A 257 -3.06 26.81 -1.06
CA PRO A 257 -2.24 25.73 -1.61
C PRO A 257 -1.43 25.06 -0.49
N VAL A 258 -1.11 23.78 -0.69
CA VAL A 258 -0.34 22.95 0.23
C VAL A 258 0.63 22.08 -0.57
N ALA A 259 1.89 22.06 -0.15
CA ALA A 259 2.88 21.08 -0.59
C ALA A 259 3.41 20.30 0.62
N LEU A 260 3.67 19.01 0.43
CA LEU A 260 4.30 18.13 1.39
C LEU A 260 5.32 17.29 0.64
N ALA A 261 6.56 17.31 1.13
CA ALA A 261 7.60 16.39 0.71
C ALA A 261 8.07 15.59 1.92
N VAL A 262 8.25 14.29 1.74
CA VAL A 262 8.80 13.38 2.75
C VAL A 262 9.94 12.62 2.09
N HIS A 263 11.10 12.63 2.73
CA HIS A 263 12.28 11.95 2.24
C HIS A 263 12.91 11.13 3.37
N SER A 264 13.37 9.94 3.01
CA SER A 264 14.11 9.04 3.86
C SER A 264 15.11 8.26 3.01
N GLU A 265 15.89 7.39 3.64
CA GLU A 265 16.83 6.52 2.93
C GLU A 265 16.15 5.62 1.88
N HIS A 266 14.91 5.21 2.13
CA HIS A 266 14.19 4.24 1.31
C HIS A 266 12.85 4.74 0.79
N LEU A 267 12.48 5.99 1.08
CA LEU A 267 11.17 6.55 0.78
C LEU A 267 11.33 8.00 0.30
N ALA A 268 10.79 8.31 -0.87
CA ALA A 268 10.57 9.68 -1.30
C ALA A 268 9.10 9.84 -1.69
N MET A 269 8.46 10.89 -1.20
CA MET A 269 7.06 11.15 -1.45
C MET A 269 6.82 12.63 -1.62
N GLU A 270 6.02 12.97 -2.62
CA GLU A 270 5.60 14.33 -2.86
C GLU A 270 4.09 14.43 -3.05
N LEU A 271 3.52 15.44 -2.42
CA LEU A 271 2.13 15.77 -2.49
C LEU A 271 1.99 17.28 -2.70
N LEU A 272 1.28 17.65 -3.76
CA LEU A 272 1.02 19.04 -4.13
C LEU A 272 -0.45 19.23 -4.44
N GLY A 273 -1.07 20.25 -3.86
CA GLY A 273 -2.48 20.54 -4.10
C GLY A 273 -3.00 21.76 -3.39
N TRP A 274 -4.32 21.80 -3.22
CA TRP A 274 -5.07 22.87 -2.61
C TRP A 274 -5.95 22.33 -1.50
N ARG A 275 -5.85 22.92 -0.31
CA ARG A 275 -6.85 22.74 0.73
C ARG A 275 -8.15 23.41 0.27
N THR A 276 -9.25 22.70 0.40
CA THR A 276 -10.60 23.20 0.10
C THR A 276 -11.50 23.08 1.32
N ALA A 277 -12.73 23.59 1.26
CA ALA A 277 -13.69 23.47 2.36
C ALA A 277 -14.07 22.01 2.64
N ALA A 278 -14.14 21.16 1.62
CA ALA A 278 -14.55 19.76 1.74
C ALA A 278 -13.37 18.77 1.92
N GLY A 279 -12.14 19.18 1.57
CA GLY A 279 -11.02 18.23 1.53
C GLY A 279 -9.74 18.83 0.96
N MET A 280 -9.00 18.04 0.21
CA MET A 280 -7.83 18.48 -0.53
C MET A 280 -7.99 18.14 -2.00
N ARG A 281 -7.63 19.04 -2.90
CA ARG A 281 -7.57 18.80 -4.34
C ARG A 281 -6.12 18.74 -4.78
N LEU A 282 -5.66 17.58 -5.20
CA LEU A 282 -4.30 17.39 -5.71
C LEU A 282 -4.14 18.06 -7.07
N HIS A 283 -2.95 18.59 -7.32
CA HIS A 283 -2.57 19.14 -8.62
C HIS A 283 -2.19 18.02 -9.60
N ARG A 284 -1.47 17.01 -9.08
CA ARG A 284 -1.02 15.83 -9.81
C ARG A 284 -1.25 14.58 -8.96
N PRO A 285 -1.22 13.36 -9.55
CA PRO A 285 -1.14 12.13 -8.76
C PRO A 285 -0.02 12.20 -7.73
N LEU A 286 -0.23 11.59 -6.57
CA LEU A 286 0.80 11.48 -5.54
C LEU A 286 1.83 10.47 -6.05
N LEU A 287 3.10 10.89 -6.04
CA LEU A 287 4.23 10.07 -6.44
C LEU A 287 4.98 9.63 -5.19
N LEU A 288 5.23 8.33 -5.12
CA LEU A 288 5.93 7.67 -4.04
C LEU A 288 7.01 6.81 -4.66
N SER A 289 8.27 7.19 -4.48
CA SER A 289 9.40 6.31 -4.79
C SER A 289 9.79 5.54 -3.52
N MET A 290 9.95 4.23 -3.66
CA MET A 290 10.40 3.36 -2.57
C MET A 290 11.58 2.51 -3.02
N GLN A 291 12.66 2.51 -2.25
CA GLN A 291 13.70 1.51 -2.38
C GLN A 291 13.30 0.29 -1.57
N PHE A 292 12.95 -0.79 -2.27
CA PHE A 292 12.52 -2.00 -1.62
C PHE A 292 13.69 -2.80 -1.07
N THR A 293 13.68 -2.99 0.25
CA THR A 293 14.46 -4.04 0.89
C THR A 293 13.85 -5.42 0.58
N PRO A 294 14.63 -6.52 0.58
CA PRO A 294 14.08 -7.87 0.34
C PRO A 294 12.94 -8.24 1.31
N ALA A 295 13.02 -7.80 2.57
CA ALA A 295 11.97 -8.02 3.57
C ALA A 295 10.67 -7.29 3.21
N LEU A 296 10.77 -6.03 2.79
CA LEU A 296 9.63 -5.24 2.34
C LEU A 296 9.01 -5.81 1.08
N ALA A 297 9.84 -6.24 0.13
CA ALA A 297 9.43 -6.93 -1.08
C ALA A 297 8.56 -8.14 -0.75
N HIS A 298 9.10 -9.01 0.11
CA HIS A 298 8.41 -10.22 0.51
C HIS A 298 7.05 -9.90 1.14
N TYR A 299 7.01 -8.91 2.05
CA TYR A 299 5.79 -8.50 2.73
C TYR A 299 4.73 -7.93 1.76
N LEU A 300 5.12 -7.01 0.87
CA LEU A 300 4.19 -6.34 -0.04
C LEU A 300 3.76 -7.22 -1.21
N PHE A 301 4.70 -7.95 -1.79
CA PHE A 301 4.41 -8.79 -2.95
C PHE A 301 3.62 -10.04 -2.60
N ALA A 302 3.83 -10.63 -1.42
CA ALA A 302 2.98 -11.72 -0.95
C ALA A 302 1.51 -11.31 -0.85
N ARG A 303 1.26 -10.01 -0.62
CA ARG A 303 -0.07 -9.45 -0.57
C ARG A 303 -0.68 -9.22 -1.96
N LEU A 304 0.13 -8.85 -2.95
CA LEU A 304 -0.33 -8.60 -4.33
C LEU A 304 -0.62 -9.90 -5.09
N SER A 305 0.28 -10.89 -4.95
CA SER A 305 0.12 -12.17 -5.62
C SER A 305 0.88 -13.28 -4.90
N PRO A 306 0.30 -14.50 -4.82
CA PRO A 306 0.99 -15.68 -4.29
C PRO A 306 2.33 -15.95 -4.96
N VAL A 307 2.46 -15.62 -6.25
CA VAL A 307 3.66 -15.84 -7.04
C VAL A 307 4.73 -14.80 -6.69
N LEU A 308 4.36 -13.53 -6.58
CA LEU A 308 5.30 -12.46 -6.23
C LEU A 308 5.77 -12.56 -4.77
N GLY A 309 4.99 -13.19 -3.89
CA GLY A 309 5.43 -13.53 -2.52
C GLY A 309 6.70 -14.39 -2.47
N ALA A 310 7.10 -15.03 -3.57
CA ALA A 310 8.38 -15.75 -3.66
C ALA A 310 9.57 -14.84 -3.98
N ALA A 311 9.39 -13.52 -4.10
CA ALA A 311 10.47 -12.58 -4.39
C ALA A 311 11.58 -12.64 -3.32
N VAL A 312 12.82 -12.73 -3.80
CA VAL A 312 14.04 -12.77 -2.97
C VAL A 312 14.98 -11.61 -3.24
N ALA A 313 14.89 -10.97 -4.41
CA ALA A 313 15.68 -9.80 -4.76
C ALA A 313 15.02 -8.99 -5.89
N PHE A 314 15.45 -7.74 -6.06
CA PHE A 314 15.17 -6.91 -7.23
C PHE A 314 16.34 -6.93 -8.19
N GLU A 315 16.04 -6.92 -9.48
CA GLU A 315 17.04 -6.72 -10.52
C GLU A 315 16.94 -5.27 -11.01
N GLY A 316 17.97 -4.45 -10.79
CA GLY A 316 17.99 -3.06 -11.26
C GLY A 316 17.80 -1.98 -10.19
N GLY A 317 18.35 -2.18 -8.99
CA GLY A 317 18.46 -1.12 -7.98
C GLY A 317 17.34 -1.08 -6.93
N GLY A 318 16.27 -1.86 -7.10
CA GLY A 318 15.23 -2.02 -6.08
C GLY A 318 14.32 -0.81 -5.89
N GLU A 319 14.47 0.24 -6.69
CA GLU A 319 13.57 1.37 -6.68
C GLU A 319 12.26 1.01 -7.40
N VAL A 320 11.14 1.31 -6.74
CA VAL A 320 9.79 1.09 -7.25
C VAL A 320 9.01 2.39 -7.13
N GLU A 321 8.62 2.93 -8.27
CA GLU A 321 7.71 4.06 -8.33
C GLU A 321 6.27 3.58 -8.15
N VAL A 322 5.58 4.19 -7.20
CA VAL A 322 4.15 4.01 -6.93
C VAL A 322 3.44 5.33 -7.16
N ARG A 323 2.46 5.30 -8.05
CA ARG A 323 1.59 6.43 -8.36
C ARG A 323 0.20 6.21 -7.77
N LEU A 324 -0.23 7.15 -6.95
CA LEU A 324 -1.56 7.17 -6.34
C LEU A 324 -2.42 8.26 -6.99
N THR A 325 -3.50 7.86 -7.65
CA THR A 325 -4.41 8.75 -8.37
C THR A 325 -5.81 8.67 -7.76
N PRO A 326 -6.15 9.55 -6.81
CA PRO A 326 -7.51 9.65 -6.28
C PRO A 326 -8.50 10.03 -7.37
N ALA A 327 -9.73 9.52 -7.32
CA ALA A 327 -10.80 9.89 -8.25
C ALA A 327 -11.01 11.41 -8.27
N GLY A 328 -10.92 12.02 -9.45
CA GLY A 328 -11.01 13.47 -9.63
C GLY A 328 -9.87 14.27 -8.98
N LEU A 329 -8.80 13.61 -8.53
CA LEU A 329 -7.71 14.20 -7.75
C LEU A 329 -8.20 14.87 -6.46
N VAL A 330 -9.25 14.34 -5.84
CA VAL A 330 -9.81 14.87 -4.57
C VAL A 330 -9.54 13.91 -3.43
N LEU A 331 -9.23 14.43 -2.25
CA LEU A 331 -9.08 13.69 -1.01
C LEU A 331 -10.04 14.22 0.05
N PRO A 332 -10.75 13.35 0.79
CA PRO A 332 -10.82 11.89 0.60
C PRO A 332 -11.55 11.54 -0.71
N ALA A 333 -11.07 10.51 -1.43
CA ALA A 333 -11.76 9.95 -2.61
C ALA A 333 -12.54 8.67 -2.24
N GLU A 334 -13.59 8.38 -3.00
CA GLU A 334 -14.30 7.09 -2.92
C GLU A 334 -13.49 5.94 -3.53
N THR A 335 -12.66 6.25 -4.55
CA THR A 335 -11.76 5.30 -5.20
C THR A 335 -10.41 5.97 -5.45
N THR A 336 -9.32 5.26 -5.21
CA THR A 336 -7.95 5.68 -5.51
C THR A 336 -7.25 4.61 -6.34
N THR A 337 -6.83 4.96 -7.55
CA THR A 337 -6.06 4.05 -8.41
C THR A 337 -4.60 4.06 -7.96
N VAL A 338 -4.08 2.89 -7.62
CA VAL A 338 -2.68 2.62 -7.27
C VAL A 338 -2.02 1.97 -8.48
N ARG A 339 -0.91 2.55 -8.95
CA ARG A 339 -0.12 2.01 -10.05
C ARG A 339 1.33 1.83 -9.61
N LEU A 340 1.85 0.61 -9.73
CA LEU A 340 3.27 0.30 -9.57
C LEU A 340 3.86 0.15 -10.97
N GLU A 341 4.96 0.84 -11.25
CA GLU A 341 5.61 0.72 -12.55
C GLU A 341 6.25 -0.67 -12.75
N PRO A 342 6.49 -1.09 -14.02
CA PRO A 342 7.11 -2.36 -14.33
C PRO A 342 8.41 -2.58 -13.55
N MET A 343 8.57 -3.77 -12.99
CA MET A 343 9.74 -4.10 -12.17
C MET A 343 10.30 -5.47 -12.52
N ARG A 344 11.59 -5.64 -12.22
CA ARG A 344 12.32 -6.90 -12.43
C ARG A 344 12.72 -7.48 -11.09
N LEU A 345 12.44 -8.77 -10.93
CA LEU A 345 12.52 -9.48 -9.66
C LEU A 345 13.26 -10.80 -9.86
N ALA A 346 13.93 -11.27 -8.82
CA ALA A 346 14.33 -12.67 -8.70
C ALA A 346 13.35 -13.37 -7.76
N LEU A 347 12.70 -14.42 -8.23
CA LEU A 347 11.79 -15.26 -7.45
C LEU A 347 12.48 -16.56 -7.05
N ALA A 348 12.26 -17.01 -5.82
CA ALA A 348 12.65 -18.36 -5.41
C ALA A 348 11.73 -19.41 -6.06
N SER A 349 12.31 -20.50 -6.54
CA SER A 349 11.58 -21.62 -7.17
C SER A 349 10.91 -22.53 -6.14
N ARG A 350 10.01 -21.98 -5.32
CA ARG A 350 9.30 -22.71 -4.25
C ARG A 350 7.81 -22.35 -4.21
N GLY A 351 7.02 -23.17 -3.52
CA GLY A 351 5.60 -22.92 -3.29
C GLY A 351 4.80 -22.80 -4.60
N PRO A 352 3.94 -21.76 -4.77
CA PRO A 352 3.13 -21.56 -5.97
C PRO A 352 3.93 -21.54 -7.27
N VAL A 353 5.14 -20.95 -7.26
CA VAL A 353 6.03 -20.90 -8.43
C VAL A 353 6.44 -22.31 -8.87
N GLN A 354 6.84 -23.15 -7.92
CA GLN A 354 7.23 -24.53 -8.22
C GLN A 354 6.05 -25.36 -8.71
N SER A 355 4.86 -25.21 -8.11
CA SER A 355 3.65 -25.87 -8.57
C SER A 355 3.29 -25.49 -10.00
N LEU A 356 3.47 -24.22 -10.36
CA LEU A 356 3.22 -23.71 -11.71
C LEU A 356 4.20 -24.30 -12.75
N ILE A 357 5.50 -24.35 -12.43
CA ILE A 357 6.51 -24.99 -13.28
C ILE A 357 6.18 -26.47 -13.49
N ARG A 358 5.78 -27.18 -12.43
CA ARG A 358 5.35 -28.58 -12.49
C ARG A 358 4.09 -28.78 -13.32
N LEU A 359 3.08 -27.90 -13.16
CA LEU A 359 1.82 -27.94 -13.90
C LEU A 359 2.07 -27.89 -15.41
N LEU A 360 2.95 -26.99 -15.84
CA LEU A 360 3.26 -26.81 -17.25
C LEU A 360 4.21 -27.87 -17.79
N LYS A 361 4.74 -28.77 -16.95
CA LYS A 361 5.70 -29.81 -17.33
C LYS A 361 6.76 -29.28 -18.30
N LEU A 362 7.27 -28.07 -18.04
CA LEU A 362 8.31 -27.45 -18.84
C LEU A 362 9.49 -28.44 -18.85
N GLY A 363 9.57 -29.22 -19.93
CA GLY A 363 10.45 -30.39 -20.07
C GLY A 363 11.91 -30.02 -20.21
N ASP A 364 12.23 -28.73 -20.23
CA ASP A 364 13.57 -28.23 -20.01
C ASP A 364 13.93 -28.40 -18.53
N LYS A 365 14.65 -29.48 -18.25
CA LYS A 365 15.24 -29.78 -16.93
C LYS A 365 15.88 -28.53 -16.29
N GLY A 366 16.42 -27.62 -17.10
CA GLY A 366 17.05 -26.38 -16.64
C GLY A 366 16.13 -25.39 -15.89
N VAL A 367 14.84 -25.28 -16.25
CA VAL A 367 13.92 -24.33 -15.56
C VAL A 367 13.45 -24.88 -14.22
N ALA A 368 13.24 -26.20 -14.15
CA ALA A 368 12.75 -26.86 -12.94
C ALA A 368 13.81 -26.95 -11.84
N GLU A 369 15.10 -26.94 -12.19
CA GLU A 369 16.22 -27.07 -11.25
C GLU A 369 16.80 -25.72 -10.80
N ALA A 370 16.49 -24.62 -11.50
CA ALA A 370 17.00 -23.30 -11.13
C ALA A 370 16.45 -22.88 -9.74
N PRO A 371 17.31 -22.60 -8.74
CA PRO A 371 16.85 -22.19 -7.41
C PRO A 371 16.19 -20.80 -7.41
N ARG A 372 16.51 -19.99 -8.42
CA ARG A 372 15.98 -18.64 -8.64
C ARG A 372 15.56 -18.49 -10.10
N LEU A 373 14.45 -17.80 -10.31
CA LEU A 373 13.94 -17.43 -11.63
C LEU A 373 13.88 -15.91 -11.74
N GLU A 374 14.26 -15.40 -12.90
CA GLU A 374 14.01 -14.01 -13.22
C GLU A 374 12.52 -13.82 -13.53
N ALA A 375 11.98 -12.72 -13.07
CA ALA A 375 10.61 -12.32 -13.28
C ALA A 375 10.56 -10.85 -13.70
N TRP A 376 9.72 -10.53 -14.67
CA TRP A 376 9.48 -9.17 -15.11
C TRP A 376 7.98 -8.91 -15.12
N THR A 377 7.53 -7.92 -14.37
CA THR A 377 6.11 -7.54 -14.33
C THR A 377 5.81 -6.47 -15.39
N SER A 378 4.58 -6.45 -15.90
CA SER A 378 4.01 -5.22 -16.45
C SER A 378 3.74 -4.22 -15.33
N ALA A 379 3.22 -3.04 -15.66
CA ALA A 379 2.67 -2.14 -14.65
C ALA A 379 1.54 -2.86 -13.89
N ILE A 380 1.54 -2.76 -12.56
CA ILE A 380 0.50 -3.34 -11.71
C ILE A 380 -0.44 -2.20 -11.33
N THR A 381 -1.71 -2.30 -11.74
CA THR A 381 -2.72 -1.28 -11.42
C THR A 381 -3.84 -1.89 -10.58
N ALA A 382 -4.25 -1.21 -9.52
CA ALA A 382 -5.35 -1.62 -8.66
C ALA A 382 -6.17 -0.42 -8.20
N ASP A 383 -7.50 -0.56 -8.16
CA ASP A 383 -8.40 0.45 -7.60
C ASP A 383 -8.69 0.13 -6.15
N ALA A 384 -8.29 1.04 -5.26
CA ALA A 384 -8.58 0.97 -3.84
C ALA A 384 -9.85 1.77 -3.52
N HIS A 385 -10.91 1.08 -3.14
CA HIS A 385 -12.16 1.70 -2.72
C HIS A 385 -12.14 2.05 -1.23
N ARG A 386 -12.88 3.10 -0.87
CA ARG A 386 -13.08 3.52 0.52
C ARG A 386 -13.68 2.43 1.41
N SER A 387 -14.44 1.50 0.84
CA SER A 387 -14.97 0.32 1.53
C SER A 387 -13.91 -0.69 1.97
N GLY A 388 -12.67 -0.56 1.48
CA GLY A 388 -11.59 -1.54 1.66
C GLY A 388 -11.58 -2.66 0.63
N LEU A 389 -12.47 -2.63 -0.36
CA LEU A 389 -12.36 -3.44 -1.58
C LEU A 389 -11.16 -2.96 -2.41
N LEU A 390 -10.30 -3.89 -2.80
CA LEU A 390 -9.26 -3.64 -3.80
C LEU A 390 -9.60 -4.41 -5.07
N VAL A 391 -9.68 -3.74 -6.21
CA VAL A 391 -9.89 -4.39 -7.51
C VAL A 391 -8.60 -4.29 -8.30
N THR A 392 -7.95 -5.42 -8.52
CA THR A 392 -6.74 -5.50 -9.34
C THR A 392 -7.13 -5.59 -10.81
N HIS A 393 -6.64 -4.65 -11.61
CA HIS A 393 -6.69 -4.76 -13.07
C HIS A 393 -5.79 -5.90 -13.54
N ARG A 394 -5.95 -6.31 -14.80
CA ARG A 394 -5.03 -7.29 -15.38
C ARG A 394 -3.61 -6.73 -15.38
N TRP A 395 -2.69 -7.52 -14.85
CA TRP A 395 -1.27 -7.31 -15.03
C TRP A 395 -0.62 -8.63 -15.42
N ASP A 396 0.49 -8.56 -16.15
CA ASP A 396 1.16 -9.72 -16.70
C ASP A 396 2.57 -9.85 -16.09
N LEU A 397 3.06 -11.09 -16.05
CA LEU A 397 4.36 -11.46 -15.51
C LEU A 397 5.06 -12.39 -16.49
N LEU A 398 6.26 -12.02 -16.91
CA LEU A 398 7.16 -12.91 -17.64
C LEU A 398 8.11 -13.58 -16.66
N LEU A 399 8.08 -14.91 -16.58
CA LEU A 399 8.87 -15.72 -15.65
C LEU A 399 9.78 -16.69 -16.40
N GLY A 400 11.06 -16.72 -16.05
CA GLY A 400 12.00 -17.72 -16.58
C GLY A 400 13.44 -17.23 -16.59
N PRO A 401 14.42 -18.11 -16.86
CA PRO A 401 15.84 -17.75 -16.88
C PRO A 401 16.23 -16.82 -18.04
N SER A 402 15.31 -16.55 -18.97
CA SER A 402 15.51 -15.68 -20.13
C SER A 402 14.48 -14.57 -20.19
N ALA A 403 13.86 -14.21 -19.06
CA ALA A 403 12.85 -13.16 -19.02
C ALA A 403 13.39 -11.82 -19.58
N ARG A 404 14.70 -11.54 -19.41
CA ARG A 404 15.33 -10.33 -19.98
C ARG A 404 15.24 -10.24 -21.50
N SER A 405 15.27 -11.38 -22.20
CA SER A 405 15.23 -11.44 -23.66
C SER A 405 13.83 -11.60 -24.20
N GLY A 406 12.79 -11.36 -23.38
CA GLY A 406 11.39 -11.55 -23.76
C GLY A 406 10.98 -13.02 -23.86
N ARG A 407 11.84 -13.96 -23.46
CA ARG A 407 11.57 -15.40 -23.52
C ARG A 407 11.27 -15.95 -22.13
N GLY A 408 10.11 -16.56 -21.98
CA GLY A 408 9.72 -17.16 -20.72
C GLY A 408 8.25 -17.52 -20.69
N MET A 409 7.83 -17.99 -19.53
CA MET A 409 6.44 -18.25 -19.22
C MET A 409 5.72 -16.93 -18.93
N ARG A 410 4.74 -16.59 -19.76
CA ARG A 410 3.85 -15.45 -19.49
C ARG A 410 2.72 -15.89 -18.58
N LEU A 411 2.41 -15.08 -17.59
CA LEU A 411 1.30 -15.23 -16.67
C LEU A 411 0.51 -13.94 -16.66
N ALA A 412 -0.79 -14.03 -16.39
CA ALA A 412 -1.65 -12.89 -16.18
C ALA A 412 -2.35 -13.03 -14.82
N PHE A 413 -2.63 -11.91 -14.16
CA PHE A 413 -3.33 -11.88 -12.88
C PHE A 413 -4.37 -10.77 -12.88
N TRP A 414 -5.56 -11.04 -12.36
CA TRP A 414 -6.62 -10.04 -12.15
C TRP A 414 -7.60 -10.54 -11.09
N GLY A 415 -8.49 -9.67 -10.61
CA GLY A 415 -9.52 -10.02 -9.64
C GLY A 415 -9.64 -9.00 -8.51
N GLN A 416 -10.03 -9.43 -7.32
CA GLN A 416 -10.30 -8.54 -6.20
C GLN A 416 -9.83 -9.10 -4.86
N VAL A 417 -9.61 -8.18 -3.92
CA VAL A 417 -9.37 -8.47 -2.51
C VAL A 417 -10.46 -7.80 -1.70
N LEU A 418 -11.28 -8.60 -1.03
CA LEU A 418 -12.37 -8.11 -0.20
C LEU A 418 -11.84 -7.69 1.18
N PRO A 419 -12.60 -6.85 1.93
CA PRO A 419 -12.29 -6.55 3.32
C PRO A 419 -12.07 -7.84 4.15
N GLY A 420 -11.05 -7.84 5.01
CA GLY A 420 -10.65 -9.04 5.76
C GLY A 420 -9.64 -9.95 5.04
N GLU A 421 -8.96 -9.43 4.00
CA GLU A 421 -7.92 -10.13 3.23
C GLU A 421 -8.41 -11.36 2.48
N VAL A 422 -9.70 -11.44 2.14
CA VAL A 422 -10.23 -12.54 1.31
C VAL A 422 -9.85 -12.28 -0.14
N LEU A 423 -9.03 -13.16 -0.70
CA LEU A 423 -8.59 -13.12 -2.09
C LEU A 423 -9.60 -13.81 -3.01
N GLU A 424 -9.97 -13.11 -4.07
CA GLU A 424 -10.69 -13.64 -5.22
C GLU A 424 -9.95 -13.21 -6.49
N LEU A 425 -8.82 -13.87 -6.74
CA LEU A 425 -7.94 -13.60 -7.87
C LEU A 425 -8.05 -14.71 -8.92
N THR A 426 -7.62 -14.40 -10.13
CA THR A 426 -7.50 -15.35 -11.23
C THR A 426 -6.07 -15.31 -11.75
N LEU A 427 -5.44 -16.48 -11.83
CA LEU A 427 -4.16 -16.70 -12.51
C LEU A 427 -4.46 -17.18 -13.93
N GLY A 428 -4.10 -16.38 -14.93
CA GLY A 428 -4.24 -16.71 -16.34
C GLY A 428 -2.95 -17.23 -16.95
N LEU A 429 -3.06 -18.25 -17.82
CA LEU A 429 -2.00 -18.71 -18.72
C LEU A 429 -2.37 -18.30 -20.16
N PRO A 430 -1.77 -17.23 -20.71
CA PRO A 430 -2.06 -16.78 -22.07
C PRO A 430 -1.67 -17.82 -23.12
N ALA A 431 -2.26 -17.74 -24.32
CA ALA A 431 -1.97 -18.63 -25.46
C ALA A 431 -0.47 -18.76 -25.78
N ALA A 432 0.31 -17.69 -25.63
CA ALA A 432 1.75 -17.68 -25.82
C ALA A 432 2.47 -18.70 -24.89
N THR A 433 2.00 -18.86 -23.67
CA THR A 433 2.53 -19.81 -22.68
C THR A 433 2.07 -21.24 -22.94
N LEU A 434 0.88 -21.41 -23.54
CA LEU A 434 0.29 -22.71 -23.83
C LEU A 434 0.82 -23.32 -25.14
N THR A 435 1.24 -22.49 -26.10
CA THR A 435 1.76 -22.93 -27.40
C THR A 435 2.89 -23.97 -27.27
N PRO A 436 3.93 -23.78 -26.41
CA PRO A 436 4.99 -24.76 -26.20
C PRO A 436 4.50 -26.13 -25.68
N LEU A 437 3.29 -26.20 -25.10
CA LEU A 437 2.68 -27.47 -24.65
C LEU A 437 2.00 -28.25 -25.79
N GLY A 438 2.07 -27.73 -27.03
CA GLY A 438 1.39 -28.29 -28.20
C GLY A 438 -0.03 -27.78 -28.40
N LEU A 439 -0.40 -26.68 -27.72
CA LEU A 439 -1.68 -25.98 -27.92
C LEU A 439 -1.50 -24.82 -28.91
N SER A 440 -1.16 -25.13 -30.15
CA SER A 440 -0.94 -24.14 -31.23
C SER A 440 -2.24 -23.70 -31.90
N GLY A 441 -2.35 -22.44 -32.33
CA GLY A 441 -3.55 -21.96 -33.03
C GLY A 441 -4.74 -21.62 -32.10
N LEU A 442 -4.48 -21.51 -30.79
CA LEU A 442 -5.38 -20.81 -29.89
C LEU A 442 -5.46 -19.32 -30.30
N PRO A 443 -6.61 -18.65 -30.11
CA PRO A 443 -6.72 -17.21 -30.29
C PRO A 443 -5.66 -16.47 -29.46
N PRO A 444 -5.06 -15.38 -29.98
CA PRO A 444 -3.97 -14.67 -29.29
C PRO A 444 -4.41 -14.09 -27.92
N ASP A 445 -5.69 -13.79 -27.77
CA ASP A 445 -6.34 -13.30 -26.55
C ASP A 445 -6.83 -14.43 -25.61
N TYR A 446 -6.68 -15.69 -25.99
CA TYR A 446 -7.08 -16.82 -25.15
C TYR A 446 -6.23 -16.89 -23.87
N VAL A 447 -6.90 -17.07 -22.73
CA VAL A 447 -6.28 -17.22 -21.42
C VAL A 447 -6.90 -18.40 -20.69
N PHE A 448 -6.09 -19.38 -20.30
CA PHE A 448 -6.51 -20.46 -19.40
C PHE A 448 -6.55 -19.93 -17.96
N ALA A 449 -7.74 -19.75 -17.41
CA ALA A 449 -7.97 -19.12 -16.11
C ALA A 449 -8.01 -20.14 -14.96
N ILE A 450 -7.20 -19.90 -13.92
CA ILE A 450 -7.12 -20.70 -12.70
C ILE A 450 -7.55 -19.82 -11.52
N PRO A 451 -8.65 -20.15 -10.82
CA PRO A 451 -9.09 -19.35 -9.68
C PRO A 451 -8.12 -19.50 -8.49
N VAL A 452 -7.84 -18.37 -7.84
CA VAL A 452 -7.01 -18.24 -6.64
C VAL A 452 -7.90 -17.69 -5.53
N ARG A 453 -8.13 -18.48 -4.48
CA ARG A 453 -8.98 -18.12 -3.34
C ARG A 453 -8.20 -18.11 -2.03
N GLY A 454 -8.84 -17.72 -0.93
CA GLY A 454 -8.24 -17.80 0.42
C GLY A 454 -7.80 -16.45 0.94
N THR A 455 -6.60 -16.35 1.53
CA THR A 455 -6.06 -15.08 2.03
C THR A 455 -4.70 -14.77 1.42
N SER A 456 -4.25 -13.51 1.53
CA SER A 456 -2.90 -13.09 1.11
C SER A 456 -1.78 -13.95 1.69
N ARG A 457 -1.97 -14.42 2.93
CA ARG A 457 -0.99 -15.27 3.63
C ARG A 457 -1.14 -16.76 3.31
N GLN A 458 -2.34 -17.21 2.94
CA GLN A 458 -2.65 -18.60 2.65
C GLN A 458 -3.49 -18.71 1.37
N PRO A 459 -2.89 -18.41 0.21
CA PRO A 459 -3.59 -18.53 -1.06
C PRO A 459 -3.80 -20.01 -1.39
N ARG A 460 -5.01 -20.33 -1.84
CA ARG A 460 -5.44 -21.66 -2.26
C ARG A 460 -5.65 -21.66 -3.76
N ILE A 461 -4.84 -22.48 -4.44
CA ILE A 461 -4.90 -22.70 -5.88
C ILE A 461 -5.15 -24.19 -6.08
N ASP A 462 -6.23 -24.54 -6.77
CA ASP A 462 -6.55 -25.94 -7.07
C ASP A 462 -5.73 -26.42 -8.27
N TRP A 463 -4.48 -26.77 -7.99
CA TRP A 463 -3.53 -27.26 -9.00
C TRP A 463 -3.97 -28.58 -9.64
N VAL A 464 -4.73 -29.40 -8.91
CA VAL A 464 -5.19 -30.71 -9.40
C VAL A 464 -6.26 -30.51 -10.47
N MET A 465 -7.27 -29.69 -10.17
CA MET A 465 -8.31 -29.32 -11.13
C MET A 465 -7.72 -28.58 -12.34
N ALA A 466 -6.81 -27.63 -12.11
CA ALA A 466 -6.13 -26.92 -13.20
C ALA A 466 -5.35 -27.88 -14.12
N GLY A 467 -4.64 -28.86 -13.55
CA GLY A 467 -3.92 -29.88 -14.31
C GLY A 467 -4.84 -30.80 -15.12
N ALA A 468 -5.97 -31.20 -14.55
CA ALA A 468 -6.97 -32.01 -15.25
C ALA A 468 -7.57 -31.24 -16.44
N GLN A 469 -7.98 -29.99 -16.23
CA GLN A 469 -8.53 -29.13 -17.27
C GLN A 469 -7.52 -28.82 -18.39
N LEU A 470 -6.27 -28.55 -18.03
CA LEU A 470 -5.21 -28.32 -19.02
C LEU A 470 -4.92 -29.58 -19.84
N THR A 471 -4.90 -30.76 -19.19
CA THR A 471 -4.71 -32.04 -19.89
C THR A 471 -5.88 -32.33 -20.85
N GLU A 472 -7.11 -32.09 -20.41
CA GLU A 472 -8.30 -32.22 -21.24
C GLU A 472 -8.22 -31.30 -22.47
N LEU A 473 -7.78 -30.05 -22.28
CA LEU A 473 -7.58 -29.08 -23.35
C LEU A 473 -6.53 -29.58 -24.36
N VAL A 474 -5.39 -30.09 -23.89
CA VAL A 474 -4.33 -30.67 -24.75
C VAL A 474 -4.84 -31.87 -25.54
N VAL A 475 -5.56 -32.79 -24.90
CA VAL A 475 -6.10 -33.99 -25.57
C VAL A 475 -7.12 -33.59 -26.63
N LYS A 476 -8.08 -32.70 -26.31
CA LYS A 476 -9.08 -32.21 -27.26
C LYS A 476 -8.45 -31.50 -28.45
N HIS A 477 -7.42 -30.70 -28.20
CA HIS A 477 -6.72 -29.97 -29.23
C HIS A 477 -5.98 -30.89 -30.20
N ARG A 478 -5.22 -31.87 -29.68
CA ARG A 478 -4.51 -32.86 -30.52
C ARG A 478 -5.48 -33.72 -31.33
N VAL A 479 -6.51 -34.28 -30.68
CA VAL A 479 -7.53 -35.10 -31.36
C VAL A 479 -8.26 -34.32 -32.46
N GLY A 480 -8.57 -33.04 -32.22
CA GLY A 480 -9.24 -32.17 -33.20
C GLY A 480 -8.35 -31.72 -34.36
N GLN A 481 -7.02 -31.79 -34.22
CA GLN A 481 -6.07 -31.56 -35.31
C GLN A 481 -5.85 -32.83 -36.14
N ASP A 482 -5.71 -33.99 -35.49
CA ASP A 482 -5.35 -35.24 -36.18
C ASP A 482 -6.52 -35.96 -36.84
N LEU A 483 -7.77 -35.75 -36.37
CA LEU A 483 -8.95 -36.45 -36.87
C LEU A 483 -10.02 -35.47 -37.40
N PRO A 484 -9.87 -34.96 -38.64
CA PRO A 484 -10.78 -33.96 -39.21
C PRO A 484 -12.24 -34.43 -39.29
N PHE A 485 -12.50 -35.74 -39.34
CA PHE A 485 -13.87 -36.28 -39.32
C PHE A 485 -14.58 -36.15 -37.96
N LEU A 486 -13.84 -36.01 -36.85
CA LEU A 486 -14.42 -35.77 -35.52
C LEU A 486 -14.72 -34.30 -35.25
N ARG A 487 -14.22 -33.37 -36.08
CA ARG A 487 -14.55 -31.94 -35.96
C ARG A 487 -16.04 -31.67 -35.99
N GLY A 488 -16.80 -32.41 -36.80
CA GLY A 488 -18.27 -32.25 -36.87
C GLY A 488 -19.01 -32.67 -35.59
N LEU A 489 -18.43 -33.58 -34.80
CA LEU A 489 -19.01 -34.07 -33.55
C LEU A 489 -18.61 -33.19 -32.35
N LEU A 490 -17.38 -32.66 -32.36
CA LEU A 490 -16.86 -31.73 -31.36
C LEU A 490 -17.33 -30.29 -31.57
N ASN A 491 -17.61 -29.87 -32.81
CA ASN A 491 -18.19 -28.57 -33.14
C ASN A 491 -19.72 -28.56 -33.11
N ARG A 492 -20.38 -29.60 -32.57
CA ARG A 492 -21.80 -29.46 -32.26
C ARG A 492 -21.93 -28.28 -31.30
N PRO A 493 -22.66 -27.21 -31.67
CA PRO A 493 -22.80 -26.05 -30.81
C PRO A 493 -23.46 -26.54 -29.52
N ARG A 494 -22.64 -26.68 -28.47
CA ARG A 494 -23.15 -26.83 -27.11
C ARG A 494 -24.03 -25.60 -26.92
N LYS A 495 -25.34 -25.83 -26.74
CA LYS A 495 -26.36 -24.79 -26.64
C LYS A 495 -25.83 -23.74 -25.67
N ALA A 496 -25.41 -22.62 -26.24
CA ALA A 496 -24.47 -21.71 -25.60
C ALA A 496 -25.12 -21.06 -24.40
N SER A 497 -24.77 -21.53 -23.20
CA SER A 497 -24.90 -20.75 -21.99
C SER A 497 -23.72 -19.77 -21.93
N GLY A 498 -23.66 -18.83 -22.87
CA GLY A 498 -22.88 -17.57 -22.81
C GLY A 498 -21.35 -17.58 -22.59
N SER A 499 -20.69 -18.64 -22.10
CA SER A 499 -19.30 -18.53 -21.61
C SER A 499 -18.54 -19.86 -21.43
N ASP A 500 -18.88 -20.93 -22.16
CA ASP A 500 -18.44 -22.30 -21.81
C ASP A 500 -16.99 -22.67 -22.17
N LEU A 501 -16.20 -21.76 -22.77
CA LEU A 501 -14.75 -21.91 -22.76
C LEU A 501 -14.23 -21.26 -21.47
N PRO A 502 -13.58 -22.02 -20.55
CA PRO A 502 -12.91 -21.41 -19.42
C PRO A 502 -11.87 -20.41 -19.95
N GLY A 503 -12.13 -19.11 -19.76
CA GLY A 503 -11.32 -18.01 -20.28
C GLY A 503 -12.08 -16.88 -21.01
N ALA A 504 -13.35 -17.08 -21.42
CA ALA A 504 -14.16 -16.02 -22.01
C ALA A 504 -14.51 -14.96 -20.94
N GLY A 505 -13.82 -13.82 -20.98
CA GLY A 505 -13.96 -12.73 -20.00
C GLY A 505 -12.67 -12.33 -19.29
N ALA A 506 -11.50 -12.85 -19.69
CA ALA A 506 -10.23 -12.30 -19.25
C ALA A 506 -10.12 -10.83 -19.72
N PRO A 507 -9.73 -9.88 -18.86
CA PRO A 507 -9.49 -8.52 -19.28
C PRO A 507 -8.40 -8.46 -20.36
N PRO A 508 -8.44 -7.47 -21.28
CA PRO A 508 -7.42 -7.33 -22.30
C PRO A 508 -6.04 -7.05 -21.69
N PRO A 509 -4.95 -7.48 -22.35
CA PRO A 509 -3.58 -7.19 -21.90
C PRO A 509 -3.30 -5.68 -21.85
N LEU A 510 -2.46 -5.26 -20.90
CA LEU A 510 -1.94 -3.88 -20.83
C LEU A 510 -0.70 -3.74 -21.72
N GLU A 511 -0.92 -3.52 -23.01
CA GLU A 511 0.15 -3.29 -23.99
C GLU A 511 0.58 -1.80 -24.04
N PRO A 512 1.86 -1.51 -24.41
CA PRO A 512 2.93 -2.45 -24.75
C PRO A 512 3.57 -3.10 -23.51
N PHE A 513 4.06 -4.34 -23.65
CA PHE A 513 4.80 -4.99 -22.56
C PHE A 513 6.23 -4.47 -22.47
N PRO A 514 6.79 -4.37 -21.24
CA PRO A 514 8.14 -3.80 -21.06
C PRO A 514 9.24 -4.68 -21.70
N TRP A 515 9.02 -5.98 -21.82
CA TRP A 515 9.95 -6.92 -22.47
C TRP A 515 9.86 -6.92 -24.00
N ASP A 516 8.79 -6.38 -24.60
CA ASP A 516 8.70 -6.30 -26.07
C ASP A 516 9.67 -5.23 -26.60
N ALA A 517 9.84 -4.13 -25.85
CA ALA A 517 10.81 -3.08 -26.18
C ALA A 517 12.27 -3.56 -26.05
N ALA A 518 12.58 -4.42 -25.08
CA ALA A 518 13.92 -4.97 -24.90
C ALA A 518 14.29 -6.03 -25.94
N ALA A 519 13.29 -6.66 -26.55
CA ALA A 519 13.49 -7.63 -27.63
C ALA A 519 13.71 -6.96 -29.01
N ALA A 520 13.44 -5.65 -29.13
CA ALA A 520 13.73 -4.93 -30.36
C ALA A 520 15.26 -4.91 -30.60
N PRO A 521 15.75 -5.37 -31.76
CA PRO A 521 17.16 -5.36 -32.07
C PRO A 521 17.70 -3.92 -31.99
N ALA A 522 18.86 -3.75 -31.34
CA ALA A 522 19.52 -2.45 -31.15
C ALA A 522 19.73 -1.66 -32.45
N ASP A 523 19.69 -2.34 -33.60
CA ASP A 523 19.81 -1.78 -34.94
C ASP A 523 18.73 -0.74 -35.26
N SER A 524 17.55 -0.80 -34.63
CA SER A 524 16.50 0.22 -34.82
C SER A 524 16.73 1.51 -34.01
N GLN A 525 17.55 1.49 -32.95
CA GLN A 525 17.90 2.70 -32.20
C GLN A 525 19.03 3.49 -32.85
N ALA A 526 19.92 2.82 -33.59
CA ALA A 526 21.00 3.48 -34.34
C ALA A 526 20.47 4.37 -35.49
N GLN A 527 19.37 3.99 -36.15
CA GLN A 527 18.76 4.80 -37.23
C GLN A 527 17.95 6.00 -36.71
N ALA A 528 17.51 5.99 -35.44
CA ALA A 528 16.80 7.13 -34.84
C ALA A 528 17.75 8.26 -34.41
N SER A 529 19.03 7.96 -34.16
CA SER A 529 20.04 8.96 -33.82
C SER A 529 20.68 9.65 -35.04
N ASP A 530 20.73 9.00 -36.22
CA ASP A 530 21.36 9.56 -37.43
C ASP A 530 20.46 10.49 -38.25
N SER A 531 19.14 10.50 -38.01
CA SER A 531 18.20 11.36 -38.74
C SER A 531 18.06 12.79 -38.18
N LYS A 532 18.88 13.17 -37.20
CA LYS A 532 18.82 14.49 -36.54
C LYS A 532 19.97 15.45 -36.89
N VAL A 533 20.82 15.13 -37.87
CA VAL A 533 22.02 15.93 -38.19
C VAL A 533 21.88 16.82 -39.43
N ASP A 534 20.95 16.56 -40.37
CA ASP A 534 20.82 17.39 -41.59
C ASP A 534 19.55 18.26 -41.59
N ALA A 535 19.54 19.30 -40.74
CA ALA A 535 18.71 20.48 -40.93
C ALA A 535 19.35 21.68 -40.23
N SER A 536 20.30 22.32 -40.92
CA SER A 536 20.85 23.64 -40.60
C SER A 536 20.87 24.48 -41.88
#